data_AF-A0AA36HI35-F1
#
_entry.id   AF-A0AA36HI35-F1
#
_cell.length_a   1.000
_cell.length_b   1.000
_cell.length_c   1.000
_cell.angle_alpha   90.00
_cell.angle_beta   90.00
_cell.angle_gamma   90.00
#
_symmetry.space_group_name_H-M   'P 1'
#
loop_
_entity.id
_entity.type
_entity.pdbx_description
1 polymer ?
#
loop_
_entity_poly.entity_id
_entity_poly.type
_entity_poly.pdbx_seq_one_letter_code
_entity_poly.pdbx_strand_id
1 'polypeptide(L)'
;MRTVHALRYITPLREGGSLPAVVETDDDGMAVLKFRGAGQGPKALIAELIAGEMARTLGLPIPEILFVELDREFARTEPDPEIQELIRASEGLNLGLDYLPGAINYDPAAMPVDADLASRIVWFDAFTSNVDRTTRNPNLMVWHRKLYLIDHGAAMYFHHDWANAGDACEKPFVLIRDHVLLSFASRIAEVDAELAARLTDAEIERIVGLVPDSWLVNEPAFDSPQAYRQGYIDYLKHRLKVRAVFVQEAIRAHAAHFINVGVIVSCPGARHLEAAIEIDPARLHAFAPALDQEALQPWLDAIVAICRGDASAGPIAQLPARARFHFLTAKRSSIVQMSSTHVGRTADPAGVVEHLMTKMVRAPR
;
A
#
# COMPACT_ATOMS: atom_id res chain seq x y z
N MET A 1 -17.52 16.61 -14.49
CA MET A 1 -18.09 15.66 -13.53
C MET A 1 -19.52 16.09 -13.26
N ARG A 2 -20.45 15.15 -13.10
CA ARG A 2 -21.86 15.47 -12.85
C ARG A 2 -22.12 15.68 -11.35
N THR A 3 -23.16 16.46 -11.05
CA THR A 3 -23.64 16.71 -9.69
C THR A 3 -25.08 16.20 -9.60
N VAL A 4 -25.38 15.48 -8.53
CA VAL A 4 -26.71 14.93 -8.23
C VAL A 4 -27.15 15.33 -6.83
N HIS A 5 -28.44 15.26 -6.56
CA HIS A 5 -29.00 15.47 -5.22
C HIS A 5 -29.27 14.14 -4.53
N ALA A 6 -28.86 14.01 -3.26
CA ALA A 6 -29.30 12.88 -2.45
C ALA A 6 -30.81 12.99 -2.19
N LEU A 7 -31.57 11.95 -2.56
CA LEU A 7 -33.00 11.87 -2.34
C LEU A 7 -33.37 10.99 -1.15
N ARG A 8 -32.62 9.90 -0.94
CA ARG A 8 -32.87 8.97 0.16
C ARG A 8 -31.57 8.47 0.76
N TYR A 9 -31.46 8.60 2.08
CA TYR A 9 -30.41 7.95 2.86
C TYR A 9 -30.80 6.48 3.09
N ILE A 10 -30.02 5.54 2.55
CA ILE A 10 -30.36 4.11 2.57
C ILE A 10 -29.75 3.43 3.78
N THR A 11 -28.42 3.44 3.89
CA THR A 11 -27.73 2.75 4.97
C THR A 11 -26.30 3.28 5.16
N PRO A 12 -25.82 3.40 6.40
CA PRO A 12 -24.40 3.62 6.66
C PRO A 12 -23.59 2.35 6.38
N LEU A 13 -22.45 2.51 5.74
CA LEU A 13 -21.40 1.51 5.62
C LEU A 13 -20.49 1.65 6.83
N ARG A 14 -20.64 0.76 7.81
CA ARG A 14 -19.92 0.80 9.10
C ARG A 14 -18.49 0.23 9.00
N GLU A 15 -17.81 0.49 7.89
CA GLU A 15 -16.42 0.08 7.68
C GLU A 15 -15.51 1.31 7.79
N GLY A 16 -14.57 1.29 8.75
CA GLY A 16 -13.62 2.38 8.96
C GLY A 16 -14.19 3.60 9.71
N GLY A 17 -13.34 4.62 9.90
CA GLY A 17 -13.65 5.82 10.69
C GLY A 17 -14.35 6.95 9.93
N SER A 18 -14.57 6.81 8.61
CA SER A 18 -15.20 7.83 7.76
C SER A 18 -16.70 7.65 7.57
N LEU A 19 -17.26 6.49 7.99
CA LEU A 19 -18.69 6.15 7.97
C LEU A 19 -19.41 6.57 6.66
N PRO A 20 -18.96 6.10 5.47
CA PRO A 20 -19.65 6.41 4.23
C PRO A 20 -21.08 5.84 4.23
N ALA A 21 -21.94 6.30 3.32
CA ALA A 21 -23.33 5.85 3.26
C ALA A 21 -23.79 5.59 1.84
N VAL A 22 -24.69 4.62 1.67
CA VAL A 22 -25.40 4.43 0.40
C VAL A 22 -26.58 5.40 0.37
N VAL A 23 -26.69 6.17 -0.72
CA VAL A 23 -27.80 7.09 -0.98
C VAL A 23 -28.39 6.84 -2.36
N GLU A 24 -29.69 7.04 -2.49
CA GLU A 24 -30.34 7.18 -3.80
C GLU A 24 -30.28 8.62 -4.25
N THR A 25 -30.11 8.82 -5.56
CA THR A 25 -29.88 10.12 -6.18
C THR A 25 -30.99 10.47 -7.18
N ASP A 26 -31.08 11.75 -7.55
CA ASP A 26 -32.16 12.31 -8.39
C ASP A 26 -32.09 11.95 -9.88
N ASP A 27 -31.07 11.19 -10.26
CA ASP A 27 -30.88 10.58 -11.57
C ASP A 27 -31.28 9.10 -11.61
N ASP A 28 -32.03 8.63 -10.62
CA ASP A 28 -32.42 7.23 -10.42
C ASP A 28 -31.24 6.26 -10.12
N GLY A 29 -30.06 6.81 -9.81
CA GLY A 29 -28.86 6.06 -9.42
C GLY A 29 -28.72 5.80 -7.92
N MET A 30 -27.65 5.11 -7.55
CA MET A 30 -27.21 4.95 -6.16
C MET A 30 -25.73 5.28 -6.04
N ALA A 31 -25.36 5.98 -4.97
CA ALA A 31 -23.97 6.36 -4.72
C ALA A 31 -23.53 5.96 -3.30
N VAL A 32 -22.26 5.59 -3.18
CA VAL A 32 -21.53 5.60 -1.91
C VAL A 32 -21.08 7.03 -1.65
N LEU A 33 -21.81 7.71 -0.78
CA LEU A 33 -21.55 9.07 -0.31
C LEU A 33 -20.39 9.06 0.70
N LYS A 34 -19.37 9.87 0.42
CA LYS A 34 -18.30 10.22 1.35
C LYS A 34 -18.54 11.63 1.90
N PHE A 35 -18.70 11.70 3.22
CA PHE A 35 -19.03 12.93 3.94
C PHE A 35 -17.86 13.91 4.02
N ARG A 36 -18.09 15.17 3.64
CA ARG A 36 -17.13 16.28 3.78
C ARG A 36 -16.81 16.56 5.25
N GLY A 37 -17.81 16.41 6.13
CA GLY A 37 -17.70 16.65 7.57
C GLY A 37 -17.10 15.50 8.38
N ALA A 38 -16.63 14.42 7.73
CA ALA A 38 -15.98 13.31 8.43
C ALA A 38 -14.71 13.75 9.16
N GLY A 39 -14.31 13.03 10.21
CA GLY A 39 -13.15 13.39 11.05
C GLY A 39 -11.80 13.48 10.32
N GLN A 40 -11.69 12.88 9.13
CA GLN A 40 -10.54 12.98 8.24
C GLN A 40 -10.47 14.34 7.50
N GLY A 41 -11.56 15.08 7.48
CA GLY A 41 -11.70 16.40 6.86
C GLY A 41 -11.74 16.38 5.33
N PRO A 42 -11.84 17.56 4.69
CA PRO A 42 -11.93 17.68 3.24
C PRO A 42 -10.74 17.11 2.47
N LYS A 43 -9.55 17.00 3.10
CA LYS A 43 -8.34 16.44 2.48
C LYS A 43 -8.55 15.02 1.97
N ALA A 44 -9.30 14.18 2.68
CA ALA A 44 -9.62 12.83 2.21
C ALA A 44 -10.49 12.85 0.94
N LEU A 45 -11.46 13.77 0.83
CA LEU A 45 -12.26 13.94 -0.39
C LEU A 45 -11.43 14.51 -1.55
N ILE A 46 -10.49 15.41 -1.25
CA ILE A 46 -9.55 15.94 -2.25
C ILE A 46 -8.68 14.81 -2.80
N ALA A 47 -8.10 13.98 -1.93
CA ALA A 47 -7.31 12.81 -2.33
C ALA A 47 -8.15 11.83 -3.16
N GLU A 48 -9.36 11.50 -2.71
CA GLU A 48 -10.28 10.61 -3.45
C GLU A 48 -10.58 11.16 -4.86
N LEU A 49 -10.93 12.43 -4.96
CA LEU A 49 -11.27 13.07 -6.23
C LEU A 49 -10.06 13.13 -7.17
N ILE A 50 -8.92 13.63 -6.71
CA ILE A 50 -7.73 13.78 -7.58
C ILE A 50 -7.20 12.40 -7.99
N ALA A 51 -7.00 11.49 -7.03
CA ALA A 51 -6.48 10.16 -7.32
C ALA A 51 -7.45 9.37 -8.21
N GLY A 52 -8.75 9.40 -7.91
CA GLY A 52 -9.76 8.72 -8.70
C GLY A 52 -9.85 9.25 -10.13
N GLU A 53 -9.87 10.57 -10.34
CA GLU A 53 -9.87 11.13 -11.69
C GLU A 53 -8.56 10.85 -12.46
N MET A 54 -7.42 10.77 -11.78
CA MET A 54 -6.17 10.29 -12.38
C MET A 54 -6.27 8.81 -12.78
N ALA A 55 -6.80 7.96 -11.91
CA ALA A 55 -7.03 6.54 -12.19
C ALA A 55 -7.92 6.39 -13.44
N ARG A 56 -8.99 7.19 -13.54
CA ARG A 56 -9.85 7.24 -14.73
C ARG A 56 -9.09 7.65 -16.00
N THR A 57 -8.26 8.69 -15.93
CA THR A 57 -7.40 9.12 -17.07
C THR A 57 -6.39 8.03 -17.47
N LEU A 58 -5.89 7.26 -16.51
CA LEU A 58 -4.99 6.12 -16.75
C LEU A 58 -5.73 4.86 -17.27
N GLY A 59 -7.06 4.87 -17.34
CA GLY A 59 -7.87 3.73 -17.76
C GLY A 59 -7.98 2.63 -16.70
N LEU A 60 -7.71 2.94 -15.43
CA LEU A 60 -7.88 2.01 -14.32
C LEU A 60 -9.38 1.84 -13.98
N PRO A 61 -9.79 0.64 -13.55
CA PRO A 61 -11.19 0.38 -13.27
C PRO A 61 -11.57 0.99 -11.93
N ILE A 62 -12.32 2.09 -11.96
CA ILE A 62 -12.91 2.72 -10.78
C ILE A 62 -14.42 2.89 -10.99
N PRO A 63 -15.23 2.91 -9.92
CA PRO A 63 -16.60 3.40 -10.02
C PRO A 63 -16.65 4.84 -10.56
N GLU A 64 -17.76 5.24 -11.17
CA GLU A 64 -17.94 6.63 -11.59
C GLU A 64 -17.85 7.54 -10.36
N ILE A 65 -17.09 8.63 -10.46
CA ILE A 65 -17.01 9.66 -9.43
C ILE A 65 -18.00 10.77 -9.79
N LEU A 66 -18.76 11.21 -8.79
CA LEU A 66 -19.76 12.24 -8.93
C LEU A 66 -19.77 13.15 -7.70
N PHE A 67 -20.32 14.35 -7.85
CA PHE A 67 -20.64 15.17 -6.69
C PHE A 67 -22.06 14.88 -6.22
N VAL A 68 -22.25 14.92 -4.90
CA VAL A 68 -23.57 14.71 -4.28
C VAL A 68 -23.88 15.88 -3.36
N GLU A 69 -24.98 16.57 -3.63
CA GLU A 69 -25.54 17.60 -2.76
C GLU A 69 -26.36 16.92 -1.65
N LEU A 70 -26.01 17.18 -0.39
CA LEU A 70 -26.64 16.61 0.80
C LEU A 70 -27.37 17.70 1.59
N ASP A 71 -28.65 17.47 1.88
CA ASP A 71 -29.44 18.34 2.76
C ASP A 71 -29.23 17.95 4.24
N ARG A 72 -29.08 18.95 5.13
CA ARG A 72 -29.01 18.71 6.58
C ARG A 72 -30.26 18.02 7.13
N GLU A 73 -31.41 18.11 6.46
CA GLU A 73 -32.68 17.53 6.87
C GLU A 73 -32.62 16.00 6.98
N PHE A 74 -31.72 15.32 6.25
CA PHE A 74 -31.48 13.87 6.40
C PHE A 74 -31.08 13.47 7.82
N ALA A 75 -30.46 14.38 8.60
CA ALA A 75 -30.10 14.14 9.98
C ALA A 75 -31.31 14.00 10.93
N ARG A 76 -32.52 14.38 10.51
CA ARG A 76 -33.72 14.24 11.35
C ARG A 76 -34.24 12.82 11.41
N THR A 77 -34.01 12.05 10.35
CA THR A 77 -34.51 10.66 10.21
C THR A 77 -33.49 9.61 10.61
N GLU A 78 -32.22 10.00 10.77
CA GLU A 78 -31.14 9.10 11.18
C GLU A 78 -31.20 8.83 12.70
N PRO A 79 -31.34 7.58 13.17
CA PRO A 79 -31.40 7.26 14.59
C PRO A 79 -30.08 7.43 15.35
N ASP A 80 -28.93 7.31 14.68
CA ASP A 80 -27.60 7.36 15.30
C ASP A 80 -27.11 8.82 15.48
N PRO A 81 -26.97 9.34 16.72
CA PRO A 81 -26.59 10.73 16.94
C PRO A 81 -25.23 11.12 16.33
N GLU A 82 -24.29 10.17 16.23
CA GLU A 82 -22.99 10.43 15.62
C GLU A 82 -23.13 10.69 14.11
N ILE A 83 -23.96 9.89 13.44
CA ILE A 83 -24.25 10.05 12.01
C ILE A 83 -25.10 11.31 11.77
N GLN A 84 -26.00 11.67 12.68
CA GLN A 84 -26.74 12.93 12.59
C GLN A 84 -25.81 14.15 12.55
N GLU A 85 -24.85 14.21 13.48
CA GLU A 85 -23.86 15.30 13.52
C GLU A 85 -23.00 15.30 12.25
N LEU A 86 -22.60 14.12 11.77
CA LEU A 86 -21.85 13.96 10.52
C LEU A 86 -22.63 14.51 9.31
N ILE A 87 -23.92 14.19 9.19
CA ILE A 87 -24.79 14.70 8.10
C ILE A 87 -24.91 16.23 8.20
N ARG A 88 -25.14 16.79 9.40
CA ARG A 88 -25.24 18.24 9.61
C ARG A 88 -23.95 18.96 9.23
N ALA A 89 -22.79 18.42 9.60
CA ALA A 89 -21.48 18.95 9.24
C ALA A 89 -21.17 18.85 7.74
N SER A 90 -21.88 17.96 7.04
CA SER A 90 -21.67 17.65 5.63
C SER A 90 -22.72 18.26 4.71
N GLU A 91 -23.53 19.22 5.16
CA GLU A 91 -24.47 19.92 4.30
C GLU A 91 -23.79 20.54 3.06
N GLY A 92 -24.45 20.38 1.91
CA GLY A 92 -24.00 20.85 0.61
C GLY A 92 -23.20 19.79 -0.16
N LEU A 93 -22.17 20.25 -0.89
CA LEU A 93 -21.40 19.43 -1.82
C LEU A 93 -20.46 18.44 -1.12
N ASN A 94 -20.67 17.15 -1.41
CA ASN A 94 -19.88 16.00 -0.99
C ASN A 94 -19.38 15.21 -2.22
N LEU A 95 -18.61 14.15 -1.98
CA LEU A 95 -18.14 13.26 -3.04
C LEU A 95 -18.92 11.94 -3.00
N GLY A 96 -19.32 11.45 -4.16
CA GLY A 96 -19.93 10.14 -4.35
C GLY A 96 -19.10 9.26 -5.27
N LEU A 97 -19.17 7.96 -5.05
CA LEU A 97 -18.78 6.94 -6.01
C LEU A 97 -20.00 6.11 -6.38
N ASP A 98 -20.13 5.70 -7.64
CA ASP A 98 -21.22 4.83 -8.06
C ASP A 98 -21.27 3.55 -7.21
N TYR A 99 -22.46 3.20 -6.72
CA TYR A 99 -22.63 2.02 -5.88
C TYR A 99 -22.64 0.77 -6.75
N LEU A 100 -21.75 -0.19 -6.48
CA LEU A 100 -21.62 -1.43 -7.25
C LEU A 100 -22.42 -2.57 -6.59
N PRO A 101 -23.65 -2.89 -7.04
CA PRO A 101 -24.50 -3.83 -6.32
C PRO A 101 -23.97 -5.25 -6.46
N GLY A 102 -23.83 -5.95 -5.32
CA GLY A 102 -23.32 -7.32 -5.29
C GLY A 102 -21.82 -7.45 -5.55
N ALA A 103 -21.07 -6.34 -5.54
CA ALA A 103 -19.62 -6.40 -5.53
C ALA A 103 -19.12 -7.08 -4.24
N ILE A 104 -18.01 -7.82 -4.36
CA ILE A 104 -17.37 -8.51 -3.23
C ILE A 104 -15.95 -8.01 -3.03
N ASN A 105 -15.44 -8.13 -1.81
CA ASN A 105 -14.05 -7.75 -1.52
C ASN A 105 -13.08 -8.65 -2.30
N TYR A 106 -12.01 -8.04 -2.81
CA TYR A 106 -10.93 -8.74 -3.46
C TYR A 106 -10.14 -9.59 -2.45
N ASP A 107 -9.87 -10.85 -2.80
CA ASP A 107 -9.00 -11.75 -2.03
C ASP A 107 -7.80 -12.17 -2.90
N PRO A 108 -6.57 -11.71 -2.61
CA PRO A 108 -5.39 -12.06 -3.40
C PRO A 108 -5.06 -13.56 -3.43
N ALA A 109 -5.54 -14.35 -2.46
CA ALA A 109 -5.32 -15.79 -2.43
C ALA A 109 -6.24 -16.55 -3.39
N ALA A 110 -7.42 -16.01 -3.67
CA ALA A 110 -8.46 -16.68 -4.48
C ALA A 110 -8.70 -16.02 -5.84
N MET A 111 -8.29 -14.77 -6.02
CA MET A 111 -8.62 -13.94 -7.17
C MET A 111 -7.34 -13.43 -7.85
N PRO A 112 -6.75 -14.18 -8.80
CA PRO A 112 -5.56 -13.72 -9.49
C PRO A 112 -5.88 -12.51 -10.39
N VAL A 113 -4.91 -11.60 -10.49
CA VAL A 113 -4.99 -10.40 -11.33
C VAL A 113 -3.94 -10.49 -12.43
N ASP A 114 -4.29 -10.03 -13.63
CA ASP A 114 -3.35 -9.95 -14.74
C ASP A 114 -2.16 -9.03 -14.41
N ALA A 115 -0.97 -9.42 -14.86
CA ALA A 115 0.27 -8.73 -14.52
C ALA A 115 0.33 -7.30 -15.07
N ASP A 116 -0.31 -7.01 -16.20
CA ASP A 116 -0.41 -5.66 -16.75
C ASP A 116 -1.24 -4.77 -15.82
N LEU A 117 -2.46 -5.20 -15.47
CA LEU A 117 -3.36 -4.45 -14.60
C LEU A 117 -2.73 -4.24 -13.21
N ALA A 118 -2.17 -5.29 -12.60
CA ALA A 118 -1.50 -5.19 -11.31
C ALA A 118 -0.33 -4.18 -11.35
N SER A 119 0.47 -4.20 -12.42
CA SER A 119 1.59 -3.26 -12.59
C SER A 119 1.14 -1.82 -12.74
N ARG A 120 0.03 -1.57 -13.47
CA ARG A 120 -0.53 -0.21 -13.61
C ARG A 120 -1.07 0.32 -12.28
N ILE A 121 -1.73 -0.52 -11.49
CA ILE A 121 -2.25 -0.16 -10.17
C ILE A 121 -1.09 0.14 -9.21
N VAL A 122 -0.07 -0.73 -9.13
CA VAL A 122 1.11 -0.52 -8.28
C VAL A 122 1.86 0.75 -8.67
N TRP A 123 2.03 1.02 -9.97
CA TRP A 123 2.64 2.26 -10.45
C TRP A 123 1.82 3.48 -10.01
N PHE A 124 0.50 3.42 -10.16
CA PHE A 124 -0.42 4.51 -9.80
C PHE A 124 -0.44 4.78 -8.29
N ASP A 125 -0.48 3.74 -7.46
CA ASP A 125 -0.46 3.88 -6.00
C ASP A 125 0.93 4.34 -5.51
N ALA A 126 2.01 4.01 -6.21
CA ALA A 126 3.34 4.58 -5.93
C ALA A 126 3.43 6.07 -6.30
N PHE A 127 2.80 6.47 -7.40
CA PHE A 127 2.72 7.87 -7.83
C PHE A 127 1.91 8.71 -6.83
N THR A 128 0.70 8.25 -6.49
CA THR A 128 -0.19 8.94 -5.54
C THR A 128 0.23 8.75 -4.08
N SER A 129 1.22 7.91 -3.82
CA SER A 129 1.70 7.56 -2.48
C SER A 129 0.59 7.01 -1.58
N ASN A 130 -0.22 6.10 -2.13
CA ASN A 130 -1.33 5.46 -1.45
C ASN A 130 -0.84 4.42 -0.44
N VAL A 131 -1.02 4.73 0.85
CA VAL A 131 -0.55 3.88 1.96
C VAL A 131 -1.54 2.80 2.36
N ASP A 132 -2.78 2.86 1.88
CA ASP A 132 -3.88 2.07 2.41
C ASP A 132 -4.34 0.94 1.46
N ARG A 133 -3.63 0.70 0.34
CA ARG A 133 -3.88 -0.45 -0.54
C ARG A 133 -3.03 -1.67 -0.16
N THR A 134 -3.31 -2.28 0.99
CA THR A 134 -2.48 -3.33 1.60
C THR A 134 -3.15 -4.70 1.61
N THR A 135 -2.41 -5.77 1.92
CA THR A 135 -3.00 -7.12 2.05
C THR A 135 -4.07 -7.24 3.14
N ARG A 136 -4.04 -6.37 4.16
CA ARG A 136 -5.04 -6.35 5.24
C ARG A 136 -6.26 -5.50 4.87
N ASN A 137 -6.01 -4.42 4.13
CA ASN A 137 -7.05 -3.54 3.63
C ASN A 137 -6.86 -3.35 2.12
N PRO A 138 -7.40 -4.26 1.28
CA PRO A 138 -7.13 -4.18 -0.15
C PRO A 138 -7.72 -2.94 -0.82
N ASN A 139 -8.81 -2.37 -0.29
CA ASN A 139 -9.59 -1.29 -0.93
C ASN A 139 -9.89 -1.59 -2.42
N LEU A 140 -10.11 -2.86 -2.73
CA LEU A 140 -10.36 -3.39 -4.07
C LEU A 140 -11.62 -4.25 -3.99
N MET A 141 -12.50 -4.10 -4.98
CA MET A 141 -13.71 -4.91 -5.12
C MET A 141 -13.70 -5.67 -6.44
N VAL A 142 -14.39 -6.80 -6.48
CA VAL A 142 -14.70 -7.51 -7.72
C VAL A 142 -16.19 -7.37 -8.01
N TRP A 143 -16.51 -6.79 -9.15
CA TRP A 143 -17.87 -6.62 -9.64
C TRP A 143 -17.98 -7.12 -11.08
N HIS A 144 -18.96 -7.98 -11.34
CA HIS A 144 -19.11 -8.70 -12.63
C HIS A 144 -17.78 -9.28 -13.17
N ARG A 145 -16.99 -9.91 -12.28
CA ARG A 145 -15.68 -10.53 -12.56
C ARG A 145 -14.58 -9.56 -12.99
N LYS A 146 -14.75 -8.27 -12.77
CA LYS A 146 -13.73 -7.24 -13.00
C LYS A 146 -13.31 -6.63 -11.66
N LEU A 147 -12.02 -6.37 -11.53
CA LEU A 147 -11.46 -5.66 -10.38
C LEU A 147 -11.83 -4.17 -10.48
N TYR A 148 -12.15 -3.53 -9.36
CA TYR A 148 -12.40 -2.11 -9.22
C TYR A 148 -11.60 -1.57 -8.04
N LEU A 149 -10.93 -0.42 -8.24
CA LEU A 149 -10.28 0.32 -7.17
C LEU A 149 -11.32 1.21 -6.49
N ILE A 150 -11.34 1.11 -5.17
CA ILE A 150 -12.09 2.01 -4.30
C ILE A 150 -11.12 2.65 -3.32
N ASP A 151 -11.64 3.66 -2.63
CA ASP A 151 -11.03 4.31 -1.46
C ASP A 151 -9.56 4.75 -1.64
N HIS A 152 -9.40 5.93 -2.22
CA HIS A 152 -8.13 6.65 -2.32
C HIS A 152 -8.02 7.78 -1.28
N GLY A 153 -8.90 7.84 -0.29
CA GLY A 153 -8.94 8.92 0.70
C GLY A 153 -7.68 9.03 1.56
N ALA A 154 -6.90 7.95 1.67
CA ALA A 154 -5.62 7.90 2.36
C ALA A 154 -4.40 8.06 1.43
N ALA A 155 -4.62 8.32 0.14
CA ALA A 155 -3.54 8.69 -0.78
C ALA A 155 -3.06 10.12 -0.52
N MET A 156 -1.96 10.52 -1.18
CA MET A 156 -1.42 11.89 -1.14
C MET A 156 -1.08 12.37 0.27
N TYR A 157 -0.56 11.48 1.14
CA TYR A 157 -0.31 11.79 2.55
C TYR A 157 0.56 13.05 2.79
N PHE A 158 1.36 13.49 1.79
CA PHE A 158 2.12 14.74 1.82
C PHE A 158 1.24 15.97 2.11
N HIS A 159 -0.03 15.96 1.73
CA HIS A 159 -0.92 17.10 1.92
C HIS A 159 -1.31 17.35 3.39
N HIS A 160 -0.89 16.47 4.30
CA HIS A 160 -0.97 16.68 5.75
C HIS A 160 0.24 17.45 6.29
N ASP A 161 1.30 17.62 5.50
CA ASP A 161 2.54 18.30 5.87
C ASP A 161 3.14 19.05 4.67
N TRP A 162 2.51 20.17 4.31
CA TRP A 162 2.94 21.00 3.19
C TRP A 162 4.35 21.60 3.36
N ALA A 163 4.81 21.78 4.61
CA ALA A 163 6.16 22.27 4.88
C ALA A 163 7.24 21.30 4.37
N ASN A 164 6.98 19.98 4.44
CA ASN A 164 7.89 18.94 3.98
C ASN A 164 7.47 18.28 2.66
N ALA A 165 6.41 18.76 2.01
CA ALA A 165 5.90 18.17 0.78
C ALA A 165 6.95 18.17 -0.35
N GLY A 166 7.77 19.22 -0.48
CA GLY A 166 8.86 19.27 -1.45
C GLY A 166 9.85 18.11 -1.28
N ASP A 167 10.31 17.86 -0.06
CA ASP A 167 11.19 16.74 0.27
C ASP A 167 10.53 15.38 0.04
N ALA A 168 9.25 15.25 0.38
CA ALA A 168 8.49 14.02 0.17
C ALA A 168 8.36 13.69 -1.32
N CYS A 169 8.23 14.71 -2.17
CA CYS A 169 8.07 14.57 -3.61
C CYS A 169 9.25 13.86 -4.30
N GLU A 170 10.47 14.01 -3.77
CA GLU A 170 11.68 13.42 -4.35
C GLU A 170 12.07 12.08 -3.73
N LYS A 171 11.40 11.66 -2.65
CA LYS A 171 11.71 10.42 -1.93
C LYS A 171 11.05 9.19 -2.58
N PRO A 172 11.67 8.00 -2.47
CA PRO A 172 11.02 6.75 -2.86
C PRO A 172 9.79 6.49 -1.97
N PHE A 173 8.76 5.88 -2.53
CA PHE A 173 7.59 5.45 -1.76
C PHE A 173 7.82 4.03 -1.21
N VAL A 174 8.55 3.92 -0.11
CA VAL A 174 9.01 2.63 0.47
C VAL A 174 7.85 1.74 0.94
N LEU A 175 6.70 2.35 1.30
CA LEU A 175 5.51 1.62 1.76
C LEU A 175 4.85 0.80 0.62
N ILE A 176 5.24 1.00 -0.64
CA ILE A 176 4.75 0.18 -1.76
C ILE A 176 5.02 -1.32 -1.58
N ARG A 177 6.03 -1.68 -0.76
CA ARG A 177 6.34 -3.08 -0.42
C ARG A 177 5.18 -3.84 0.23
N ASP A 178 4.26 -3.11 0.86
CA ASP A 178 3.13 -3.68 1.60
C ASP A 178 1.86 -3.79 0.72
N HIS A 179 1.99 -3.43 -0.57
CA HIS A 179 0.87 -3.34 -1.52
C HIS A 179 0.30 -4.71 -1.91
N VAL A 180 -1.03 -4.86 -1.87
CA VAL A 180 -1.71 -6.16 -2.06
C VAL A 180 -1.46 -6.81 -3.42
N LEU A 181 -1.30 -6.01 -4.48
CA LEU A 181 -1.04 -6.51 -5.83
C LEU A 181 0.43 -6.62 -6.20
N LEU A 182 1.36 -6.31 -5.28
CA LEU A 182 2.78 -6.19 -5.62
C LEU A 182 3.33 -7.48 -6.23
N SER A 183 2.97 -8.65 -5.70
CA SER A 183 3.42 -9.97 -6.20
C SER A 183 2.96 -10.31 -7.62
N PHE A 184 1.97 -9.59 -8.16
CA PHE A 184 1.49 -9.78 -9.53
C PHE A 184 2.09 -8.74 -10.50
N ALA A 185 2.73 -7.69 -9.99
CA ALA A 185 3.12 -6.51 -10.73
C ALA A 185 4.50 -6.64 -11.42
N SER A 186 4.65 -7.62 -12.31
CA SER A 186 5.92 -7.92 -12.98
C SER A 186 6.31 -6.95 -14.11
N ARG A 187 5.41 -6.06 -14.54
CA ARG A 187 5.54 -5.19 -15.71
C ARG A 187 5.65 -3.70 -15.35
N ILE A 188 5.99 -3.37 -14.10
CA ILE A 188 6.07 -1.97 -13.60
C ILE A 188 6.97 -1.09 -14.49
N ALA A 189 8.13 -1.61 -14.92
CA ALA A 189 9.04 -0.90 -15.81
C ALA A 189 8.44 -0.62 -17.20
N GLU A 190 7.63 -1.55 -17.72
CA GLU A 190 7.04 -1.46 -19.06
C GLU A 190 5.92 -0.42 -19.11
N VAL A 191 5.14 -0.30 -18.04
CA VAL A 191 3.97 0.60 -18.01
C VAL A 191 4.34 2.06 -17.70
N ASP A 192 5.54 2.33 -17.16
CA ASP A 192 5.93 3.68 -16.69
C ASP A 192 5.77 4.77 -17.75
N ALA A 193 6.41 4.59 -18.91
CA ALA A 193 6.41 5.61 -19.96
C ALA A 193 5.00 5.85 -20.53
N GLU A 194 4.19 4.78 -20.64
CA GLU A 194 2.82 4.87 -21.14
C GLU A 194 1.91 5.62 -20.16
N LEU A 195 1.94 5.28 -18.87
CA LEU A 195 1.10 5.91 -17.85
C LEU A 195 1.50 7.37 -17.64
N ALA A 196 2.80 7.66 -17.59
CA ALA A 196 3.29 9.03 -17.48
C ALA A 196 2.87 9.90 -18.67
N ALA A 197 2.84 9.36 -19.89
CA ALA A 197 2.39 10.10 -21.07
C ALA A 197 0.90 10.47 -21.05
N ARG A 198 0.07 9.73 -20.29
CA ARG A 198 -1.36 10.03 -20.12
C ARG A 198 -1.62 11.14 -19.10
N LEU A 199 -0.75 11.31 -18.11
CA LEU A 199 -0.85 12.36 -17.09
C LEU A 199 -0.06 13.62 -17.51
N THR A 200 -0.46 14.21 -18.64
CA THR A 200 0.14 15.48 -19.09
C THR A 200 -0.09 16.60 -18.07
N ASP A 201 0.72 17.66 -18.13
CA ASP A 201 0.54 18.87 -17.35
C ASP A 201 -0.90 19.41 -17.40
N ALA A 202 -1.50 19.43 -18.60
CA ALA A 202 -2.87 19.88 -18.81
C ALA A 202 -3.90 18.96 -18.14
N GLU A 203 -3.67 17.65 -18.14
CA GLU A 203 -4.55 16.70 -17.44
C GLU A 203 -4.44 16.84 -15.92
N ILE A 204 -3.24 17.04 -15.38
CA ILE A 204 -3.06 17.30 -13.94
C ILE A 204 -3.78 18.59 -13.55
N GLU A 205 -3.59 19.68 -14.30
CA GLU A 205 -4.28 20.95 -14.07
C GLU A 205 -5.80 20.80 -14.15
N ARG A 206 -6.31 20.10 -15.17
CA ARG A 206 -7.75 19.83 -15.34
C ARG A 206 -8.31 19.06 -14.15
N ILE A 207 -7.66 17.99 -13.72
CA ILE A 207 -8.12 17.14 -12.61
C ILE A 207 -8.11 17.91 -11.31
N VAL A 208 -7.00 18.57 -10.97
CA VAL A 208 -6.89 19.35 -9.74
C VAL A 208 -7.86 20.55 -9.77
N GLY A 209 -8.16 21.09 -10.96
CA GLY A 209 -9.18 22.12 -11.18
C GLY A 209 -10.61 21.70 -10.84
N LEU A 210 -10.90 20.40 -10.76
CA LEU A 210 -12.23 19.90 -10.35
C LEU A 210 -12.50 20.06 -8.85
N VAL A 211 -11.46 20.19 -8.03
CA VAL A 211 -11.62 20.29 -6.56
C VAL A 211 -12.38 21.58 -6.21
N PRO A 212 -13.51 21.54 -5.51
CA PRO A 212 -14.25 22.75 -5.13
C PRO A 212 -13.44 23.68 -4.21
N ASP A 213 -13.55 25.00 -4.41
CA ASP A 213 -12.87 25.99 -3.55
C ASP A 213 -13.29 25.86 -2.08
N SER A 214 -14.54 25.46 -1.82
CA SER A 214 -15.07 25.22 -0.47
C SER A 214 -14.38 24.07 0.28
N TRP A 215 -13.62 23.22 -0.42
CA TRP A 215 -12.83 22.15 0.20
C TRP A 215 -11.38 22.58 0.46
N LEU A 216 -10.91 23.63 -0.21
CA LEU A 216 -9.55 24.17 -0.10
C LEU A 216 -9.48 25.23 1.00
N VAL A 217 -9.81 24.82 2.22
CA VAL A 217 -9.91 25.69 3.40
C VAL A 217 -9.00 25.19 4.53
N ASN A 218 -8.70 26.08 5.49
CA ASN A 218 -8.00 25.76 6.73
C ASN A 218 -6.60 25.14 6.55
N GLU A 219 -5.86 25.53 5.50
CA GLU A 219 -4.47 25.13 5.29
C GLU A 219 -3.53 26.33 5.46
N PRO A 220 -2.76 26.41 6.56
CA PRO A 220 -1.89 27.56 6.85
C PRO A 220 -0.80 27.82 5.81
N ALA A 221 -0.43 26.82 5.00
CA ALA A 221 0.58 26.97 3.96
C ALA A 221 0.11 27.85 2.78
N PHE A 222 -1.19 28.14 2.66
CA PHE A 222 -1.75 28.85 1.52
C PHE A 222 -2.74 29.93 1.91
N ASP A 223 -2.58 31.11 1.32
CA ASP A 223 -3.44 32.27 1.60
C ASP A 223 -4.75 32.28 0.80
N SER A 224 -4.92 31.37 -0.16
CA SER A 224 -6.13 31.28 -1.00
C SER A 224 -6.36 29.88 -1.56
N PRO A 225 -7.62 29.52 -1.92
CA PRO A 225 -7.92 28.29 -2.64
C PRO A 225 -7.09 28.12 -3.93
N GLN A 226 -6.85 29.20 -4.67
CA GLN A 226 -6.05 29.15 -5.90
C GLN A 226 -4.58 28.80 -5.62
N ALA A 227 -3.98 29.38 -4.57
CA ALA A 227 -2.60 29.04 -4.18
C ALA A 227 -2.51 27.58 -3.68
N TYR A 228 -3.52 27.12 -2.93
CA TYR A 228 -3.59 25.74 -2.46
C TYR A 228 -3.70 24.76 -3.63
N ARG A 229 -4.57 25.06 -4.60
CA ARG A 229 -4.71 24.31 -5.85
C ARG A 229 -3.39 24.24 -6.61
N GLN A 230 -2.69 25.36 -6.72
CA GLN A 230 -1.38 25.42 -7.37
C GLN A 230 -0.35 24.52 -6.65
N GLY A 231 -0.38 24.47 -5.32
CA GLY A 231 0.48 23.57 -4.54
C GLY A 231 0.31 22.09 -4.92
N TYR A 232 -0.93 21.62 -5.11
CA TYR A 232 -1.18 20.26 -5.61
C TYR A 232 -0.65 20.07 -7.03
N ILE A 233 -0.92 21.01 -7.93
CA ILE A 233 -0.46 20.95 -9.33
C ILE A 233 1.07 20.85 -9.37
N ASP A 234 1.77 21.72 -8.65
CA ASP A 234 3.22 21.77 -8.61
C ASP A 234 3.81 20.47 -8.05
N TYR A 235 3.25 19.97 -6.94
CA TYR A 235 3.67 18.69 -6.36
C TYR A 235 3.52 17.54 -7.36
N LEU A 236 2.33 17.40 -7.96
CA LEU A 236 2.01 16.26 -8.83
C LEU A 236 2.83 16.26 -10.13
N LYS A 237 3.02 17.44 -10.72
CA LYS A 237 3.90 17.62 -11.89
C LYS A 237 5.35 17.30 -11.55
N HIS A 238 5.86 17.81 -10.42
CA HIS A 238 7.23 17.51 -9.99
C HIS A 238 7.41 16.02 -9.69
N ARG A 239 6.44 15.41 -9.00
CA ARG A 239 6.44 13.98 -8.65
C ARG A 239 6.51 13.11 -9.90
N LEU A 240 5.76 13.46 -10.94
CA LEU A 240 5.78 12.76 -12.23
C LEU A 240 7.10 12.97 -12.98
N LYS A 241 7.70 14.16 -12.88
CA LYS A 241 9.01 14.47 -13.46
C LYS A 241 10.13 13.64 -12.82
N VAL A 242 10.10 13.44 -11.51
CA VAL A 242 11.09 12.65 -10.75
C VAL A 242 10.67 11.19 -10.56
N ARG A 243 9.68 10.70 -11.32
CA ARG A 243 9.03 9.40 -11.12
C ARG A 243 9.95 8.19 -11.07
N ALA A 244 11.11 8.26 -11.72
CA ALA A 244 12.12 7.21 -11.70
C ALA A 244 12.44 6.76 -10.26
N VAL A 245 12.40 7.66 -9.28
CA VAL A 245 12.67 7.32 -7.87
C VAL A 245 11.64 6.34 -7.30
N PHE A 246 10.34 6.58 -7.49
CA PHE A 246 9.31 5.68 -6.96
C PHE A 246 9.12 4.43 -7.83
N VAL A 247 9.33 4.53 -9.14
CA VAL A 247 9.26 3.39 -10.06
C VAL A 247 10.35 2.37 -9.73
N GLN A 248 11.58 2.82 -9.52
CA GLN A 248 12.68 1.93 -9.13
C GLN A 248 12.45 1.33 -7.74
N GLU A 249 11.86 2.07 -6.80
CA GLU A 249 11.47 1.51 -5.51
C GLU A 249 10.43 0.40 -5.65
N ALA A 250 9.39 0.60 -6.48
CA ALA A 250 8.36 -0.41 -6.72
C ALA A 250 8.91 -1.66 -7.40
N ILE A 251 9.80 -1.50 -8.40
CA ILE A 251 10.51 -2.61 -9.05
C ILE A 251 11.37 -3.36 -8.03
N ARG A 252 12.13 -2.63 -7.19
CA ARG A 252 12.95 -3.23 -6.13
C ARG A 252 12.08 -3.97 -5.12
N ALA A 253 10.95 -3.41 -4.72
CA ALA A 253 10.04 -4.02 -3.76
C ALA A 253 9.39 -5.29 -4.33
N HIS A 254 8.99 -5.29 -5.60
CA HIS A 254 8.52 -6.49 -6.30
C HIS A 254 9.63 -7.55 -6.40
N ALA A 255 10.86 -7.14 -6.72
CA ALA A 255 12.00 -8.08 -6.76
C ALA A 255 12.41 -8.58 -5.36
N ALA A 256 12.06 -7.86 -4.28
CA ALA A 256 12.35 -8.20 -2.89
C ALA A 256 11.43 -9.29 -2.34
N HIS A 257 11.06 -10.26 -3.17
CA HIS A 257 10.57 -11.53 -2.67
C HIS A 257 11.73 -12.28 -2.01
N PHE A 258 11.41 -13.06 -0.97
CA PHE A 258 12.39 -13.88 -0.28
C PHE A 258 11.86 -15.30 -0.20
N ILE A 259 12.74 -16.27 -0.41
CA ILE A 259 12.52 -17.63 0.07
C ILE A 259 13.35 -17.83 1.32
N ASN A 260 12.75 -18.42 2.34
CA ASN A 260 13.51 -18.82 3.52
C ASN A 260 14.37 -20.03 3.15
N VAL A 261 15.67 -19.91 3.42
CA VAL A 261 16.64 -21.00 3.22
C VAL A 261 17.18 -21.54 4.55
N GLY A 262 16.80 -20.95 5.68
CA GLY A 262 17.30 -21.38 6.98
C GLY A 262 16.76 -20.59 8.16
N VAL A 263 17.18 -20.99 9.36
CA VAL A 263 16.82 -20.38 10.64
C VAL A 263 18.05 -20.24 11.52
N ILE A 264 18.07 -19.20 12.37
CA ILE A 264 19.09 -19.03 13.42
C ILE A 264 18.37 -18.96 14.77
N VAL A 265 18.72 -19.86 15.70
CA VAL A 265 18.16 -19.90 17.05
C VAL A 265 19.25 -19.59 18.06
N SER A 266 19.01 -18.60 18.90
CA SER A 266 19.89 -18.21 20.01
C SER A 266 19.15 -18.36 21.33
N CYS A 267 19.65 -19.23 22.20
CA CYS A 267 19.15 -19.43 23.56
C CYS A 267 20.31 -19.27 24.55
N PRO A 268 20.57 -18.04 25.05
CA PRO A 268 21.68 -17.77 25.97
C PRO A 268 21.63 -18.60 27.25
N GLY A 269 20.43 -18.83 27.81
CA GLY A 269 20.24 -19.62 29.03
C GLY A 269 20.66 -21.08 28.88
N ALA A 270 20.54 -21.65 27.68
CA ALA A 270 20.99 -23.00 27.35
C ALA A 270 22.38 -23.03 26.69
N ARG A 271 23.07 -21.88 26.56
CA ARG A 271 24.32 -21.72 25.79
C ARG A 271 24.23 -22.28 24.37
N HIS A 272 23.08 -22.10 23.73
CA HIS A 272 22.79 -22.64 22.41
C HIS A 272 22.75 -21.52 21.38
N LEU A 273 23.52 -21.67 20.29
CA LEU A 273 23.44 -20.86 19.09
C LEU A 273 23.59 -21.79 17.91
N GLU A 274 22.55 -21.88 17.09
CA GLU A 274 22.52 -22.80 15.96
C GLU A 274 21.93 -22.11 14.74
N ALA A 275 22.53 -22.37 13.58
CA ALA A 275 21.92 -22.10 12.30
C ALA A 275 21.71 -23.43 11.57
N ALA A 276 20.49 -23.63 11.07
CA ALA A 276 20.16 -24.71 10.15
C ALA A 276 19.75 -24.09 8.82
N ILE A 277 20.34 -24.57 7.73
CA ILE A 277 20.12 -24.06 6.38
C ILE A 277 19.85 -25.25 5.47
N GLU A 278 18.81 -25.15 4.65
CA GLU A 278 18.44 -26.13 3.65
C GLU A 278 17.95 -25.40 2.40
N ILE A 279 18.58 -25.71 1.27
CA ILE A 279 18.17 -25.20 -0.04
C ILE A 279 17.47 -26.32 -0.77
N ASP A 280 16.23 -26.06 -1.19
CA ASP A 280 15.58 -26.83 -2.24
C ASP A 280 16.02 -26.25 -3.59
N PRO A 281 16.84 -26.96 -4.40
CA PRO A 281 17.36 -26.44 -5.66
C PRO A 281 16.26 -26.13 -6.67
N ALA A 282 15.18 -26.92 -6.70
CA ALA A 282 14.08 -26.71 -7.62
C ALA A 282 13.33 -25.43 -7.25
N ARG A 283 13.08 -25.22 -5.95
CA ARG A 283 12.46 -23.98 -5.45
C ARG A 283 13.34 -22.76 -5.65
N LEU A 284 14.65 -22.87 -5.41
CA LEU A 284 15.60 -21.78 -5.62
C LEU A 284 15.70 -21.42 -7.10
N HIS A 285 15.78 -22.41 -7.98
CA HIS A 285 15.81 -22.18 -9.43
C HIS A 285 14.50 -21.59 -9.96
N ALA A 286 13.36 -22.05 -9.47
CA ALA A 286 12.06 -21.46 -9.80
C ALA A 286 11.94 -20.00 -9.31
N PHE A 287 12.53 -19.69 -8.16
CA PHE A 287 12.50 -18.35 -7.57
C PHE A 287 13.49 -17.37 -8.23
N ALA A 288 14.71 -17.82 -8.50
CA ALA A 288 15.79 -17.00 -9.04
C ALA A 288 16.62 -17.81 -10.06
N PRO A 289 16.11 -17.99 -11.30
CA PRO A 289 16.71 -18.89 -12.30
C PRO A 289 18.11 -18.46 -12.75
N ALA A 290 18.44 -17.18 -12.61
CA ALA A 290 19.75 -16.62 -12.95
C ALA A 290 20.76 -16.64 -11.78
N LEU A 291 20.37 -17.12 -10.60
CA LEU A 291 21.26 -17.18 -9.44
C LEU A 291 22.22 -18.35 -9.56
N ASP A 292 23.51 -18.07 -9.42
CA ASP A 292 24.53 -19.10 -9.26
C ASP A 292 24.47 -19.68 -7.84
N GLN A 293 23.89 -20.88 -7.73
CA GLN A 293 23.78 -21.58 -6.45
C GLN A 293 25.14 -21.98 -5.88
N GLU A 294 26.11 -22.35 -6.72
CA GLU A 294 27.44 -22.75 -6.27
C GLU A 294 28.18 -21.55 -5.68
N ALA A 295 28.02 -20.36 -6.27
CA ALA A 295 28.55 -19.12 -5.72
C ALA A 295 27.88 -18.70 -4.39
N LEU A 296 26.64 -19.13 -4.13
CA LEU A 296 25.91 -18.84 -2.89
C LEU A 296 26.35 -19.73 -1.72
N GLN A 297 26.67 -21.00 -1.98
CA GLN A 297 26.93 -22.00 -0.95
C GLN A 297 27.98 -21.57 0.10
N PRO A 298 29.14 -20.98 -0.27
CA PRO A 298 30.15 -20.55 0.70
C PRO A 298 29.63 -19.51 1.71
N TRP A 299 28.70 -18.65 1.29
CA TRP A 299 28.10 -17.64 2.17
C TRP A 299 27.18 -18.28 3.20
N LEU A 300 26.41 -19.28 2.79
CA LEU A 300 25.52 -20.03 3.67
C LEU A 300 26.29 -20.89 4.67
N ASP A 301 27.34 -21.57 4.21
CA ASP A 301 28.22 -22.36 5.06
C ASP A 301 28.93 -21.49 6.11
N ALA A 302 29.34 -20.27 5.73
CA ALA A 302 29.92 -19.31 6.65
C ALA A 302 28.96 -18.93 7.80
N ILE A 303 27.65 -18.78 7.55
CA ILE A 303 26.66 -18.50 8.59
C ILE A 303 26.61 -19.66 9.61
N VAL A 304 26.56 -20.89 9.11
CA VAL A 304 26.55 -22.11 9.95
C VAL A 304 27.84 -22.22 10.77
N ALA A 305 28.98 -22.01 10.13
CA ALA A 305 30.30 -22.07 10.77
C ALA A 305 30.47 -20.98 11.84
N ILE A 306 30.01 -19.75 11.57
CA ILE A 306 30.00 -18.68 12.56
C ILE A 306 29.09 -19.05 13.74
N CYS A 307 27.90 -19.61 13.53
CA CYS A 307 27.04 -20.07 14.64
C CYS A 307 27.69 -21.17 15.48
N ARG A 308 28.41 -22.11 14.85
CA ARG A 308 29.18 -23.16 15.55
C ARG A 308 30.40 -22.62 16.30
N GLY A 309 30.92 -21.48 15.89
CA GLY A 309 32.11 -20.87 16.46
C GLY A 309 33.39 -21.48 15.89
N ASP A 310 33.32 -21.92 14.65
CA ASP A 310 34.46 -22.50 13.93
C ASP A 310 35.49 -21.40 13.64
N ALA A 311 36.68 -21.51 14.23
CA ALA A 311 37.74 -20.51 14.09
C ALA A 311 38.19 -20.32 12.62
N SER A 312 37.96 -21.30 11.75
CA SER A 312 38.26 -21.19 10.31
C SER A 312 37.34 -20.23 9.57
N ALA A 313 36.15 -19.93 10.11
CA ALA A 313 35.19 -18.97 9.54
C ALA A 313 35.51 -17.50 9.87
N GLY A 314 36.74 -17.24 10.34
CA GLY A 314 37.27 -15.90 10.55
C GLY A 314 37.04 -15.32 11.95
N PRO A 315 37.42 -14.05 12.17
CA PRO A 315 37.45 -13.43 13.51
C PRO A 315 36.09 -13.38 14.21
N ILE A 316 35.00 -13.28 13.45
CA ILE A 316 33.65 -13.21 14.00
C ILE A 316 33.29 -14.52 14.71
N ALA A 317 33.66 -15.67 14.16
CA ALA A 317 33.36 -16.97 14.74
C ALA A 317 34.04 -17.21 16.10
N GLN A 318 35.10 -16.45 16.40
CA GLN A 318 35.81 -16.51 17.68
C GLN A 318 35.16 -15.66 18.78
N LEU A 319 34.16 -14.84 18.43
CA LEU A 319 33.44 -14.01 19.40
C LEU A 319 32.52 -14.86 20.31
N PRO A 320 32.13 -14.34 21.49
CA PRO A 320 31.09 -14.96 22.30
C PRO A 320 29.78 -15.14 21.50
N ALA A 321 29.02 -16.21 21.77
CA ALA A 321 27.82 -16.58 21.00
C ALA A 321 26.83 -15.41 20.82
N ARG A 322 26.62 -14.59 21.86
CA ARG A 322 25.74 -13.41 21.78
C ARG A 322 26.24 -12.37 20.76
N ALA A 323 27.55 -12.12 20.73
CA ALA A 323 28.14 -11.17 19.79
C ALA A 323 28.10 -11.70 18.35
N ARG A 324 28.29 -13.01 18.16
CA ARG A 324 28.10 -13.70 16.87
C ARG A 324 26.67 -13.55 16.36
N PHE A 325 25.69 -13.84 17.20
CA PHE A 325 24.28 -13.67 16.87
C PHE A 325 23.96 -12.22 16.49
N HIS A 326 24.39 -11.25 17.30
CA HIS A 326 24.18 -9.83 17.01
C HIS A 326 24.80 -9.42 15.67
N PHE A 327 26.02 -9.88 15.38
CA PHE A 327 26.69 -9.63 14.10
C PHE A 327 25.91 -10.22 12.92
N LEU A 328 25.49 -11.49 13.01
CA LEU A 328 24.75 -12.17 11.95
C LEU A 328 23.41 -11.48 11.68
N THR A 329 22.68 -11.05 12.71
CA THR A 329 21.37 -10.38 12.56
C THR A 329 21.44 -8.95 12.03
N ALA A 330 22.63 -8.38 11.83
CA ALA A 330 22.77 -7.08 11.18
C ALA A 330 22.51 -7.19 9.67
N LYS A 331 21.49 -6.50 9.17
CA LYS A 331 21.12 -6.50 7.74
C LYS A 331 22.23 -5.85 6.89
N ARG A 332 23.11 -6.67 6.30
CA ARG A 332 24.30 -6.19 5.55
C ARG A 332 24.49 -6.80 4.17
N SER A 333 23.82 -7.90 3.85
CA SER A 333 23.93 -8.58 2.56
C SER A 333 22.74 -8.26 1.65
N SER A 334 23.00 -8.07 0.36
CA SER A 334 21.98 -7.87 -0.68
C SER A 334 21.40 -9.19 -1.22
N ILE A 335 22.06 -10.32 -0.96
CA ILE A 335 21.67 -11.65 -1.49
C ILE A 335 21.02 -12.52 -0.39
N VAL A 336 21.62 -12.60 0.79
CA VAL A 336 21.09 -13.37 1.93
C VAL A 336 20.74 -12.41 3.06
N GLN A 337 19.45 -12.12 3.23
CA GLN A 337 18.98 -11.21 4.27
C GLN A 337 18.49 -11.95 5.50
N MET A 338 18.84 -11.45 6.68
CA MET A 338 18.26 -11.92 7.94
C MET A 338 16.89 -11.27 8.18
N SER A 339 15.89 -12.08 8.51
CA SER A 339 14.60 -11.58 8.97
C SER A 339 14.73 -10.81 10.29
N SER A 340 13.69 -10.08 10.68
CA SER A 340 13.61 -9.51 12.03
C SER A 340 13.76 -10.61 13.09
N THR A 341 14.43 -10.28 14.20
CA THR A 341 14.58 -11.19 15.33
C THR A 341 13.26 -11.30 16.09
N HIS A 342 12.82 -12.52 16.36
CA HIS A 342 11.63 -12.81 17.17
C HIS A 342 12.05 -13.41 18.51
N VAL A 343 11.32 -13.07 19.57
CA VAL A 343 11.59 -13.55 20.94
C VAL A 343 10.58 -14.63 21.34
N GLY A 344 11.03 -15.60 22.13
CA GLY A 344 10.18 -16.70 22.60
C GLY A 344 10.79 -17.40 23.81
N ARG A 345 10.06 -18.38 24.35
CA ARG A 345 10.49 -19.21 25.49
C ARG A 345 10.42 -20.69 25.10
N THR A 346 11.46 -21.44 25.40
CA THR A 346 11.52 -22.89 25.18
C THR A 346 12.36 -23.57 26.27
N ALA A 347 12.11 -24.85 26.51
CA ALA A 347 12.99 -25.73 27.28
C ALA A 347 13.88 -26.61 26.38
N ASP A 348 13.58 -26.69 25.09
CA ASP A 348 14.28 -27.48 24.08
C ASP A 348 14.64 -26.59 22.88
N PRO A 349 15.80 -25.92 22.89
CA PRO A 349 16.19 -25.04 21.80
C PRO A 349 16.53 -25.79 20.50
N ALA A 350 17.01 -27.04 20.59
CA ALA A 350 17.32 -27.84 19.40
C ALA A 350 16.02 -28.28 18.69
N GLY A 351 15.00 -28.69 19.44
CA GLY A 351 13.66 -28.96 18.89
C GLY A 351 13.02 -27.73 18.24
N VAL A 352 13.30 -26.52 18.73
CA VAL A 352 12.84 -25.28 18.07
C VAL A 352 13.47 -25.10 16.69
N VAL A 353 14.76 -25.39 16.52
CA VAL A 353 15.42 -25.31 15.20
C VAL A 353 14.69 -26.18 14.20
N GLU A 354 14.46 -27.45 14.52
CA GLU A 354 13.80 -28.41 13.64
C GLU A 354 12.32 -28.05 13.38
N HIS A 355 11.61 -27.58 14.41
CA HIS A 355 10.24 -27.08 14.27
C HIS A 355 10.16 -25.90 13.30
N LEU A 356 11.06 -24.92 13.42
CA LEU A 356 11.09 -23.75 12.54
C LEU A 356 11.55 -24.11 11.12
N MET A 357 12.52 -25.01 10.95
CA MET A 357 12.92 -25.52 9.64
C MET A 357 11.73 -26.16 8.92
N THR A 358 10.97 -27.01 9.62
CA THR A 358 9.77 -27.65 9.06
C THR A 358 8.67 -26.66 8.71
N LYS A 359 8.46 -25.64 9.56
CA LYS A 359 7.37 -24.68 9.39
C LYS A 359 7.68 -23.58 8.36
N MET A 360 8.93 -23.13 8.29
CA MET A 360 9.29 -21.90 7.59
C MET A 360 10.18 -22.11 6.37
N VAL A 361 10.94 -23.22 6.30
CA VAL A 361 11.94 -23.46 5.26
C VAL A 361 11.49 -24.58 4.33
N ARG A 362 11.21 -25.76 4.88
CA ARG A 362 10.83 -26.95 4.09
C ARG A 362 9.41 -26.81 3.54
N ALA A 363 9.19 -27.28 2.32
CA ALA A 363 7.86 -27.33 1.75
C ALA A 363 6.96 -28.31 2.54
N PRO A 364 5.66 -28.02 2.70
CA PRO A 364 4.70 -29.01 3.19
C PRO A 364 4.77 -30.23 2.26
N ARG A 365 4.96 -31.42 2.84
CA ARG A 365 4.91 -32.67 2.09
C ARG A 365 3.50 -33.02 1.65
#